data_AF-A0A125Q205-F1
#
_entry.id   AF-A0A125Q205-F1
#
_cell.length_a   1.000
_cell.length_b   1.000
_cell.length_c   1.000
_cell.angle_alpha   90.00
_cell.angle_beta   90.00
_cell.angle_gamma   90.00
#
_symmetry.space_group_name_H-M   'P 1'
#
loop_
_entity.id
_entity.type
_entity.pdbx_description
1 polymer ?
#
loop_
_entity_poly.entity_id
_entity_poly.type
_entity_poly.pdbx_seq_one_letter_code
_entity_poly.pdbx_strand_id
1 'polypeptide(L)'
;MTDRDPNRPLEERPEVAAAVDDDSTVPRMTRAGGVDPANPSFVEPDGPTAAADAPTADLIGDPYAAGTGATGTGTGAGGDEIRTGAEQPWEPEDLVMARGQDLTPANLERARRDLAELGRAAVERTVP
;
A
#
# COMPACT_ATOMS: atom_id res chain seq x y z
N MET A 1 -42.07 -12.97 -37.18
CA MET A 1 -41.15 -11.84 -36.93
C MET A 1 -41.67 -11.19 -35.66
N THR A 2 -41.32 -11.77 -34.52
CA THR A 2 -42.06 -11.54 -33.27
C THR A 2 -41.62 -10.24 -32.62
N ASP A 3 -42.59 -9.52 -32.06
CA ASP A 3 -42.52 -8.23 -31.39
C ASP A 3 -41.24 -8.00 -30.57
N ARG A 4 -40.40 -7.09 -31.05
CA ARG A 4 -39.37 -6.45 -30.24
C ARG A 4 -39.95 -5.12 -29.77
N ASP A 5 -40.57 -5.10 -28.60
CA ASP A 5 -41.06 -3.87 -27.96
C ASP A 5 -39.86 -2.93 -27.71
N PRO A 6 -39.79 -1.77 -28.40
CA PRO A 6 -38.65 -0.87 -28.31
C PRO A 6 -38.57 -0.13 -26.97
N ASN A 7 -39.62 -0.18 -26.13
CA ASN A 7 -39.67 0.50 -24.84
C ASN A 7 -39.31 -0.40 -23.66
N ARG A 8 -39.04 -1.69 -23.90
CA ARG A 8 -38.65 -2.59 -22.82
C ARG A 8 -37.23 -2.26 -22.33
N PRO A 9 -36.98 -2.18 -21.01
CA PRO A 9 -35.65 -2.06 -20.46
C PRO A 9 -34.72 -3.18 -20.93
N LEU A 10 -33.42 -2.87 -21.04
CA LEU A 10 -32.44 -3.78 -21.62
C LEU A 10 -32.27 -5.06 -20.78
N GLU A 11 -32.40 -4.94 -19.47
CA GLU A 11 -32.32 -6.00 -18.47
C GLU A 11 -33.48 -7.01 -18.56
N GLU A 12 -34.64 -6.62 -19.11
CA GLU A 12 -35.82 -7.49 -19.26
C GLU A 12 -35.89 -8.17 -20.63
N ARG A 13 -34.85 -8.00 -21.45
CA ARG A 13 -34.78 -8.65 -22.75
C ARG A 13 -34.56 -10.14 -22.56
N PRO A 14 -35.26 -11.00 -23.35
CA PRO A 14 -35.13 -12.44 -23.22
C PRO A 14 -33.70 -12.94 -23.46
N GLU A 15 -32.91 -12.22 -24.27
CA GLU A 15 -31.51 -12.57 -24.49
C GLU A 15 -30.63 -12.28 -23.27
N VAL A 16 -30.94 -11.24 -22.48
CA VAL A 16 -30.21 -10.89 -21.27
C VAL A 16 -30.59 -11.83 -20.12
N ALA A 17 -31.87 -12.14 -19.96
CA ALA A 17 -32.33 -13.14 -19.00
C ALA A 17 -31.67 -14.52 -19.24
N ALA A 18 -31.64 -14.97 -20.50
CA ALA A 18 -30.99 -16.23 -20.85
C ALA A 18 -29.47 -16.24 -20.60
N ALA A 19 -28.80 -15.08 -20.70
CA ALA A 19 -27.38 -14.96 -20.40
C ALA A 19 -27.08 -14.94 -18.89
N VAL A 20 -27.99 -14.39 -18.08
CA VAL A 20 -27.88 -14.39 -16.61
C VAL A 20 -28.11 -15.80 -16.04
N ASP A 21 -29.03 -16.55 -16.61
CA ASP A 21 -29.30 -17.94 -16.21
C ASP A 21 -28.24 -18.95 -16.72
N ASP A 22 -27.31 -18.53 -17.60
CA ASP A 22 -26.22 -19.36 -18.10
C ASP A 22 -24.99 -19.38 -17.18
N ASP A 23 -25.03 -20.25 -16.17
CA ASP A 23 -23.90 -20.50 -15.27
C ASP A 23 -22.74 -21.26 -15.92
N SER A 24 -22.84 -21.67 -17.19
CA SER A 24 -21.81 -22.50 -17.84
C SER A 24 -20.52 -21.73 -18.20
N THR A 25 -20.59 -20.40 -18.23
CA THR A 25 -19.46 -19.54 -18.60
C THR A 25 -18.46 -19.37 -17.46
N VAL A 26 -18.92 -19.33 -16.19
CA VAL A 26 -18.05 -19.10 -15.02
C VAL A 26 -17.01 -20.22 -14.86
N PRO A 27 -17.35 -21.52 -14.90
CA PRO A 27 -16.37 -22.60 -14.81
C PRO A 27 -15.37 -22.62 -15.96
N ARG A 28 -15.71 -22.03 -17.13
CA ARG A 28 -14.80 -21.93 -18.28
C ARG A 28 -13.81 -20.77 -18.15
N MET A 29 -14.15 -19.74 -17.39
CA MET A 29 -13.26 -18.61 -17.09
C MET A 29 -12.35 -18.86 -15.88
N THR A 30 -12.76 -19.74 -14.96
CA THR A 30 -11.89 -20.16 -13.85
C THR A 30 -10.77 -21.04 -14.40
N ARG A 31 -9.58 -20.46 -14.61
CA ARG A 31 -8.34 -21.24 -14.71
C ARG A 31 -8.19 -22.00 -13.39
N ALA A 32 -7.91 -23.31 -13.45
CA ALA A 32 -7.60 -24.10 -12.26
C ALA A 32 -6.52 -23.36 -11.44
N GLY A 33 -6.90 -22.88 -10.25
CA GLY A 33 -6.05 -22.05 -9.42
C GLY A 33 -4.79 -22.82 -9.03
N GLY A 34 -3.68 -22.46 -9.64
CA GLY A 34 -2.36 -23.03 -9.39
C GLY A 34 -1.35 -21.93 -9.18
N VAL A 35 -0.16 -22.32 -8.73
CA VAL A 35 0.95 -21.37 -8.65
C VAL A 35 1.36 -21.01 -10.07
N ASP A 36 1.18 -19.75 -10.46
CA ASP A 36 1.60 -19.21 -11.75
C ASP A 36 2.19 -17.80 -11.56
N PRO A 37 2.80 -17.17 -12.59
CA PRO A 37 3.42 -15.85 -12.44
C PRO A 37 2.46 -14.74 -11.97
N ALA A 38 1.16 -14.87 -12.22
CA ALA A 38 0.12 -13.96 -11.74
C ALA A 38 -0.47 -14.39 -10.39
N ASN A 39 -0.18 -15.61 -9.93
CA ASN A 39 -0.58 -16.17 -8.63
C ASN A 39 0.59 -16.91 -7.96
N PRO A 40 1.64 -16.20 -7.52
CA PRO A 40 2.82 -16.83 -6.92
C PRO A 40 2.51 -17.36 -5.51
N SER A 41 3.22 -18.42 -5.10
CA SER A 41 3.24 -18.86 -3.70
C SER A 41 4.29 -18.07 -2.92
N PHE A 42 3.88 -17.47 -1.81
CA PHE A 42 4.81 -16.78 -0.90
C PHE A 42 5.35 -17.77 0.14
N VAL A 43 6.65 -17.70 0.40
CA VAL A 43 7.29 -18.46 1.50
C VAL A 43 7.06 -17.68 2.79
N GLU A 44 6.53 -18.35 3.82
CA GLU A 44 6.41 -17.76 5.15
C GLU A 44 7.81 -17.56 5.77
N PRO A 45 8.04 -16.47 6.52
CA PRO A 45 9.32 -16.24 7.18
C PRO A 45 9.59 -17.36 8.20
N ASP A 46 10.85 -17.84 8.27
CA ASP A 46 11.28 -18.91 9.18
C ASP A 46 10.96 -18.57 10.65
N GLY A 47 9.83 -19.08 11.14
CA GLY A 47 9.35 -18.98 12.51
C GLY A 47 8.46 -20.18 12.84
N PRO A 48 8.37 -20.60 14.11
CA PRO A 48 7.59 -21.78 14.46
C PRO A 48 6.13 -21.57 14.03
N THR A 49 5.65 -22.45 13.14
CA THR A 49 4.27 -22.50 12.68
C THR A 49 3.33 -22.44 13.88
N ALA A 50 2.63 -21.32 14.04
CA ALA A 50 1.52 -21.25 14.98
C ALA A 50 0.53 -22.34 14.54
N ALA A 51 0.31 -23.32 15.41
CA ALA A 51 -0.73 -24.32 15.19
C ALA A 51 -2.05 -23.60 14.88
N ALA A 52 -2.87 -24.18 13.99
CA ALA A 52 -4.10 -23.58 13.46
C ALA A 52 -5.14 -23.14 14.51
N ASP A 53 -4.92 -23.49 15.79
CA ASP A 53 -5.79 -23.16 16.94
C ASP A 53 -5.13 -22.22 17.97
N ALA A 54 -3.97 -21.63 17.70
CA ALA A 54 -3.44 -20.57 18.55
C ALA A 54 -4.30 -19.29 18.38
N PRO A 55 -4.63 -18.55 19.46
CA PRO A 55 -5.41 -17.33 19.35
C PRO A 55 -4.60 -16.27 18.60
N THR A 56 -4.82 -16.20 17.29
CA THR A 56 -4.22 -15.23 16.37
C THR A 56 -4.60 -13.80 16.71
N ALA A 57 -5.63 -13.60 17.54
CA ALA A 57 -6.10 -12.30 18.01
C ALA A 57 -5.08 -11.51 18.85
N ASP A 58 -4.16 -12.19 19.55
CA ASP A 58 -3.09 -11.51 20.31
C ASP A 58 -1.85 -11.23 19.44
N LEU A 59 -1.63 -12.01 18.38
CA LEU A 59 -0.49 -11.86 17.46
C LEU A 59 -0.78 -10.87 16.32
N ILE A 60 -2.04 -10.81 15.88
CA ILE A 60 -2.56 -9.93 14.86
C ILE A 60 -3.55 -9.03 15.59
N GLY A 61 -3.06 -7.95 16.20
CA GLY A 61 -3.93 -6.98 16.87
C GLY A 61 -5.12 -6.59 15.98
N ASP A 62 -6.24 -6.22 16.62
CA ASP A 62 -7.51 -5.97 15.94
C ASP A 62 -7.35 -5.03 14.71
N PRO A 63 -7.58 -5.52 13.48
CA PRO A 63 -7.40 -4.74 12.26
C PRO A 63 -8.42 -3.60 12.13
N TYR A 64 -9.52 -3.62 12.90
CA TYR A 64 -10.52 -2.56 12.96
C TYR A 64 -10.36 -1.64 14.18
N ALA A 65 -9.42 -1.92 15.09
CA ALA A 65 -9.02 -0.96 16.12
C ALA A 65 -8.23 0.22 15.52
N ALA A 66 -7.67 0.05 14.32
CA ALA A 66 -7.09 1.13 13.52
C ALA A 66 -8.18 1.98 12.84
N GLY A 67 -9.05 2.65 13.62
CA GLY A 67 -10.15 3.38 12.99
C GLY A 67 -10.96 4.37 13.81
N THR A 68 -10.78 4.48 15.13
CA THR A 68 -11.61 5.41 15.95
C THR A 68 -10.89 6.67 16.42
N GLY A 69 -9.69 6.96 15.91
CA GLY A 69 -9.08 8.27 16.06
C GLY A 69 -9.53 9.20 14.93
N ALA A 70 -10.31 10.23 15.24
CA ALA A 70 -10.58 11.37 14.36
C ALA A 70 -9.32 12.20 13.98
N THR A 71 -8.12 11.64 14.18
CA THR A 71 -6.80 12.25 14.04
C THR A 71 -5.84 11.46 13.13
N GLY A 72 -6.25 10.36 12.50
CA GLY A 72 -5.46 9.73 11.42
C GLY A 72 -4.19 9.00 11.87
N THR A 73 -4.23 8.22 12.94
CA THR A 73 -3.11 7.39 13.42
C THR A 73 -3.35 5.91 13.13
N GLY A 74 -3.22 5.50 11.86
CA GLY A 74 -3.19 4.08 11.49
C GLY A 74 -1.97 3.39 12.08
N THR A 75 -2.17 2.28 12.79
CA THR A 75 -1.12 1.53 13.51
C THR A 75 -0.19 0.77 12.55
N GLY A 76 0.74 1.51 11.93
CA GLY A 76 1.98 1.00 11.38
C GLY A 76 3.13 1.36 12.31
N ALA A 77 3.52 0.44 13.21
CA ALA A 77 4.73 0.49 14.04
C ALA A 77 4.96 1.77 14.88
N GLY A 78 4.67 1.68 16.19
CA GLY A 78 5.37 2.39 17.28
C GLY A 78 5.45 3.93 17.22
N GLY A 79 4.61 4.59 18.02
CA GLY A 79 4.74 6.00 18.41
C GLY A 79 3.87 6.98 17.61
N ASP A 80 3.46 8.06 18.27
CA ASP A 80 2.76 9.24 17.71
C ASP A 80 3.62 10.03 16.69
N GLU A 81 4.76 9.47 16.30
CA GLU A 81 5.79 10.12 15.52
C GLU A 81 5.65 9.69 14.05
N ILE A 82 5.06 10.59 13.24
CA ILE A 82 4.98 10.39 11.80
C ILE A 82 6.40 10.23 11.25
N ARG A 83 6.68 9.06 10.65
CA ARG A 83 7.95 8.80 9.95
C ARG A 83 7.94 9.59 8.64
N THR A 84 8.73 10.65 8.58
CA THR A 84 8.84 11.53 7.40
C THR A 84 9.99 11.13 6.49
N GLY A 85 10.77 10.10 6.86
CA GLY A 85 12.00 9.70 6.19
C GLY A 85 13.21 10.53 6.61
N ALA A 86 13.00 11.66 7.29
CA ALA A 86 14.06 12.55 7.74
C ALA A 86 14.80 12.02 8.99
N GLU A 87 14.29 10.98 9.63
CA GLU A 87 14.88 10.29 10.78
C GLU A 87 16.12 9.41 10.46
N GLN A 88 16.43 9.20 9.18
CA GLN A 88 17.60 8.42 8.76
C GLN A 88 18.91 9.20 8.97
N PRO A 89 20.08 8.52 9.11
CA PRO A 89 21.36 9.21 9.10
C PRO A 89 21.58 9.85 7.71
N TRP A 90 21.64 11.18 7.68
CA TRP A 90 21.87 11.97 6.46
C TRP A 90 23.30 12.49 6.41
N GLU A 91 23.93 12.36 5.26
CA GLU A 91 25.25 12.96 5.02
C GLU A 91 25.10 14.38 4.46
N PRO A 92 26.11 15.27 4.65
CA PRO A 92 26.09 16.62 4.09
C PRO A 92 25.86 16.65 2.57
N GLU A 93 26.40 15.67 1.85
CA GLU A 93 26.22 15.47 0.41
C GLU A 93 24.74 15.32 0.05
N ASP A 94 23.98 14.55 0.82
CA ASP A 94 22.56 14.30 0.57
C ASP A 94 21.76 15.59 0.68
N LEU A 95 22.10 16.44 1.66
CA LEU A 95 21.45 17.73 1.85
C LEU A 95 21.77 18.72 0.73
N VAL A 96 22.98 18.66 0.15
CA VAL A 96 23.37 19.45 -1.03
C VAL A 96 22.59 18.99 -2.27
N MET A 97 22.50 17.67 -2.47
CA MET A 97 21.77 17.06 -3.58
C MET A 97 20.27 17.34 -3.49
N ALA A 98 19.69 17.23 -2.30
CA ALA A 98 18.28 17.56 -2.04
C ALA A 98 17.94 19.02 -2.36
N ARG A 99 18.90 19.94 -2.19
CA ARG A 99 18.77 21.36 -2.59
C ARG A 99 18.97 21.59 -4.09
N GLY A 100 19.36 20.57 -4.85
CA GLY A 100 19.72 20.69 -6.27
C GLY A 100 20.99 21.51 -6.51
N GLN A 101 21.95 21.48 -5.58
CA GLN A 101 23.19 22.24 -5.69
C GLN A 101 24.36 21.33 -6.08
N ASP A 102 25.39 21.92 -6.70
CA ASP A 102 26.62 21.20 -7.01
C ASP A 102 27.42 20.87 -5.73
N LEU A 103 28.11 19.72 -5.74
CA LEU A 103 28.97 19.23 -4.66
C LEU A 103 30.29 20.01 -4.57
N THR A 104 30.19 21.30 -4.26
CA THR A 104 31.35 22.16 -3.99
C THR A 104 31.72 22.12 -2.50
N PRO A 105 32.99 22.33 -2.14
CA PRO A 105 33.41 22.37 -0.73
C PRO A 105 32.62 23.37 0.12
N ALA A 106 32.30 24.54 -0.44
CA ALA A 106 31.50 25.55 0.23
C ALA A 106 30.06 25.09 0.52
N ASN A 107 29.44 24.35 -0.40
CA ASN A 107 28.10 23.81 -0.19
C ASN A 107 28.10 22.68 0.84
N LEU A 108 29.13 21.84 0.86
CA LEU A 108 29.30 20.78 1.85
C LEU A 108 29.52 21.33 3.26
N GLU A 109 30.35 22.36 3.42
CA GLU A 109 30.54 23.02 4.72
C GLU A 109 29.23 23.62 5.25
N ARG A 110 28.44 24.24 4.36
CA ARG A 110 27.14 24.79 4.71
C ARG A 110 26.17 23.68 5.12
N ALA A 111 26.09 22.60 4.35
CA ALA A 111 25.23 21.47 4.67
C ALA A 111 25.63 20.79 5.99
N ARG A 112 26.93 20.66 6.26
CA ARG A 112 27.45 20.13 7.53
C ARG A 112 27.05 21.00 8.71
N ARG A 113 27.13 22.33 8.56
CA ARG A 113 26.65 23.27 9.59
C ARG A 113 25.15 23.14 9.80
N ASP A 114 24.38 23.09 8.74
CA ASP A 114 22.92 22.99 8.80
C ASP A 114 22.46 21.68 9.47
N LEU A 115 23.11 20.55 9.18
CA LEU A 115 22.85 19.27 9.84
C LEU A 115 23.27 19.29 11.32
N ALA A 116 24.36 19.96 11.67
CA ALA A 116 24.80 20.08 13.06
C ALA A 116 23.86 20.98 13.89
N GLU A 117 23.27 22.01 13.28
CA GLU A 117 22.41 22.99 13.95
C GLU A 117 20.94 22.55 14.00
N LEU A 118 20.42 22.03 12.90
CA LEU A 118 18.98 21.76 12.72
C LEU A 118 18.66 20.25 12.64
N GLY A 119 19.66 19.39 12.43
CA GLY A 119 19.48 17.94 12.32
C GLY A 119 18.39 17.56 11.31
N ARG A 120 17.43 16.75 11.75
CA ARG A 120 16.26 16.30 10.98
C ARG A 120 15.50 17.45 10.31
N ALA A 121 15.34 18.58 11.00
CA ALA A 121 14.58 19.72 10.48
C ALA A 121 15.21 20.36 9.23
N ALA A 122 16.53 20.24 9.03
CA ALA A 122 17.18 20.69 7.81
C ALA A 122 16.70 19.90 6.58
N VAL A 123 16.48 18.60 6.76
CA VAL A 123 16.03 17.68 5.71
C VAL A 123 14.55 17.92 5.41
N GLU A 124 13.71 17.97 6.44
CA GLU A 124 12.26 18.21 6.31
C GLU A 124 11.93 19.54 5.62
N ARG A 125 12.76 20.57 5.81
CA ARG A 125 12.56 21.85 5.12
C ARG A 125 12.98 21.81 3.66
N THR A 126 13.90 20.90 3.32
CA THR A 126 14.51 20.84 1.99
C THR A 126 13.76 19.86 1.09
N VAL A 127 13.33 18.73 1.64
CA VAL A 127 12.62 17.66 0.94
C VAL A 127 11.14 17.74 1.36
N PRO A 128 10.22 18.13 0.44
CA PRO A 128 8.79 18.24 0.74
C PRO A 128 8.10 16.87 0.90
#